data_AF-A0A377PCW6-F1
#
_entry.id   AF-A0A377PCW6-F1
#
_cell.length_a   1.000
_cell.length_b   1.000
_cell.length_c   1.000
_cell.angle_alpha   90.00
_cell.angle_beta   90.00
_cell.angle_gamma   90.00
#
_symmetry.space_group_name_H-M   'P 1'
#
loop_
_entity.id
_entity.type
_entity.pdbx_description
1 polymer ?
#
loop_
_entity_poly.entity_id
_entity_poly.type
_entity_poly.pdbx_seq_one_letter_code
_entity_poly.pdbx_strand_id
1 'polypeptide(L)'
;MSIKLIAIDLDGTLLNNDRMVAPAVKQAILAAKAQGVHVVLATGRPFIGAQQYLHELELDTAGCYCLCNNGGLIVHAENGGTFI
;
A
#
# COMPACT_ATOMS: atom_id res chain seq x y z
N MET A 1 13.27 -3.31 -19.64
CA MET A 1 13.27 -3.57 -18.19
C MET A 1 11.82 -3.79 -17.76
N SER A 2 11.55 -4.72 -16.83
CA SER A 2 10.23 -4.90 -16.23
C SER A 2 10.12 -4.09 -14.93
N ILE A 3 8.93 -3.59 -14.60
CA ILE A 3 8.67 -2.96 -13.30
C ILE A 3 8.85 -3.99 -12.18
N LYS A 4 9.45 -3.58 -11.07
CA LYS A 4 9.68 -4.42 -9.87
C LYS A 4 8.97 -3.90 -8.62
N LEU A 5 8.68 -2.60 -8.57
CA LEU A 5 8.00 -1.96 -7.46
C LEU A 5 7.09 -0.84 -7.97
N ILE A 6 5.92 -0.72 -7.35
CA ILE A 6 4.97 0.38 -7.49
C ILE A 6 4.76 0.97 -6.11
N ALA A 7 5.14 2.23 -5.91
CA ALA A 7 4.76 3.01 -4.74
C ALA A 7 3.57 3.89 -5.11
N ILE A 8 2.50 3.86 -4.31
CA ILE A 8 1.26 4.57 -4.62
C ILE A 8 0.73 5.32 -3.40
N ASP A 9 0.36 6.58 -3.62
CA ASP A 9 -0.28 7.43 -2.62
C ASP A 9 -1.76 7.07 -2.42
N LEU A 10 -2.31 7.42 -1.26
CA LEU A 10 -3.71 7.19 -0.90
C LEU A 10 -4.62 8.32 -1.37
N ASP A 11 -4.57 9.46 -0.69
CA ASP A 11 -5.57 10.51 -0.81
C ASP A 11 -5.40 11.32 -2.09
N GLY A 12 -6.41 11.28 -2.97
CA GLY A 12 -6.34 11.95 -4.28
C GLY A 12 -5.58 11.15 -5.34
N THR A 13 -5.14 9.93 -5.02
CA THR A 13 -4.45 9.02 -5.95
C THR A 13 -5.13 7.65 -6.01
N LEU A 14 -4.95 6.78 -5.01
CA LEU A 14 -5.56 5.45 -4.96
C LEU A 14 -7.04 5.50 -4.57
N LEU A 15 -7.38 6.39 -3.64
CA LEU A 15 -8.73 6.55 -3.12
C LEU A 15 -9.55 7.51 -3.98
N ASN A 16 -10.80 7.15 -4.20
CA ASN A 16 -11.77 8.06 -4.81
C ASN A 16 -12.23 9.15 -3.80
N ASN A 17 -13.13 10.03 -4.25
CA ASN A 17 -13.66 11.13 -3.41
C ASN A 17 -14.40 10.64 -2.15
N ASP A 18 -14.91 9.41 -2.17
CA ASP A 18 -15.57 8.76 -1.03
C ASP A 18 -14.59 8.01 -0.12
N ARG A 19 -13.27 8.14 -0.37
CA ARG A 19 -12.17 7.48 0.34
C ARG A 19 -12.22 5.95 0.25
N MET A 20 -12.78 5.43 -0.85
CA MET A 20 -12.88 4.00 -1.15
C MET A 20 -11.91 3.59 -2.25
N VAL A 21 -11.48 2.33 -2.23
CA VAL A 21 -10.75 1.71 -3.33
C VAL A 21 -11.75 1.25 -4.38
N ALA A 22 -11.60 1.72 -5.62
CA ALA A 22 -12.44 1.24 -6.72
C ALA A 22 -12.15 -0.24 -7.00
N PRO A 23 -13.16 -1.07 -7.32
CA PRO A 23 -12.95 -2.50 -7.59
C PRO A 23 -11.89 -2.77 -8.66
N ALA A 24 -11.87 -1.94 -9.72
CA ALA A 24 -10.86 -2.05 -10.78
C ALA A 24 -9.43 -1.79 -10.29
N VAL A 25 -9.24 -0.85 -9.35
CA VAL A 25 -7.93 -0.55 -8.75
C VAL A 25 -7.45 -1.73 -7.90
N LYS A 26 -8.34 -2.30 -7.07
CA LYS A 26 -8.03 -3.51 -6.30
C LYS A 26 -7.59 -4.65 -7.22
N GLN A 27 -8.33 -4.92 -8.31
CA GLN A 27 -7.97 -5.95 -9.27
C GLN A 27 -6.62 -5.69 -9.95
N ALA A 28 -6.32 -4.44 -10.31
CA ALA A 28 -5.03 -4.08 -10.90
C ALA A 28 -3.86 -4.31 -9.94
N ILE A 29 -4.03 -3.99 -8.65
CA ILE A 29 -3.02 -4.22 -7.61
C ILE A 29 -2.76 -5.72 -7.43
N LEU A 30 -3.82 -6.53 -7.34
CA LEU A 30 -3.70 -7.99 -7.24
C LEU A 30 -3.01 -8.59 -8.47
N ALA A 31 -3.33 -8.11 -9.67
CA ALA A 31 -2.67 -8.53 -10.90
C ALA A 31 -1.18 -8.17 -10.94
N ALA A 32 -0.80 -6.98 -10.46
CA ALA A 32 0.60 -6.58 -10.35
C ALA A 32 1.36 -7.48 -9.36
N LYS A 33 0.78 -7.76 -8.19
CA LYS A 33 1.34 -8.70 -7.21
C LYS A 33 1.53 -10.09 -7.80
N ALA A 34 0.55 -10.60 -8.55
CA ALA A 34 0.63 -11.91 -9.20
C ALA A 34 1.78 -12.00 -10.22
N GLN A 35 2.22 -10.86 -10.78
CA GLN A 35 3.40 -10.77 -11.65
C GLN A 35 4.72 -10.59 -10.88
N GLY A 36 4.69 -10.66 -9.55
CA GLY A 36 5.86 -10.47 -8.68
C GLY A 36 6.29 -9.02 -8.52
N VAL A 37 5.40 -8.05 -8.79
CA VAL A 37 5.65 -6.63 -8.52
C VAL A 37 5.31 -6.33 -7.07
N HIS A 38 6.25 -5.69 -6.34
CA HIS A 38 5.98 -5.19 -5.00
C HIS A 38 5.09 -3.95 -5.07
N VAL A 39 3.96 -3.95 -4.39
CA VAL A 39 3.08 -2.77 -4.28
C VAL A 39 3.18 -2.24 -2.86
N VAL A 40 3.50 -0.95 -2.73
CA VAL A 40 3.77 -0.28 -1.46
C VAL A 40 2.88 0.94 -1.36
N LEU A 41 2.10 1.05 -0.28
CA LEU A 41 1.38 2.29 0.02
C LEU A 41 2.37 3.31 0.56
N ALA A 42 2.31 4.53 0.04
CA ALA A 42 3.17 5.64 0.46
C ALA A 42 2.32 6.88 0.74
N THR A 43 2.10 7.17 2.02
CA THR A 43 1.08 8.14 2.44
C THR A 43 1.56 9.07 3.55
N GLY A 44 0.94 10.24 3.63
CA GLY A 44 1.04 11.13 4.79
C GLY A 44 0.38 10.59 6.05
N ARG A 45 -0.52 9.60 5.93
CA ARG A 45 -1.25 9.04 7.07
C ARG A 45 -0.31 8.30 8.03
N PRO A 46 -0.63 8.27 9.33
CA PRO A 46 -0.03 7.31 10.26
C PRO A 46 -0.44 5.88 9.88
N PHE A 47 0.33 4.88 10.33
CA PHE A 47 0.10 3.47 9.98
C PHE A 47 -1.34 3.02 10.25
N ILE A 48 -1.90 3.37 11.42
CA ILE A 48 -3.29 3.09 11.78
C ILE A 48 -4.30 3.58 10.72
N GLY A 49 -4.01 4.70 10.05
CA GLY A 49 -4.84 5.28 9.01
C GLY A 49 -4.70 4.62 7.63
N ALA A 50 -3.69 3.76 7.45
CA ALA A 50 -3.42 2.99 6.24
C ALA A 50 -3.81 1.51 6.37
N GLN A 51 -3.90 0.96 7.59
CA GLN A 51 -4.13 -0.47 7.84
C GLN A 51 -5.35 -1.06 7.14
N GLN A 52 -6.49 -0.35 7.18
CA GLN A 52 -7.71 -0.86 6.52
C GLN A 52 -7.53 -1.09 5.01
N TYR A 53 -6.74 -0.22 4.35
CA TYR A 53 -6.48 -0.32 2.91
C TYR A 53 -5.39 -1.35 2.61
N LEU A 54 -4.39 -1.50 3.49
CA LEU A 54 -3.43 -2.60 3.39
C LEU A 54 -4.17 -3.94 3.42
N HIS A 55 -5.09 -4.11 4.37
CA HIS A 55 -5.91 -5.32 4.46
C HIS A 55 -6.82 -5.50 3.24
N GLU A 56 -7.54 -4.45 2.83
CA GLU A 56 -8.44 -4.51 1.67
C GLU A 56 -7.70 -4.91 0.36
N LEU A 57 -6.44 -4.49 0.22
CA LEU A 57 -5.59 -4.75 -0.95
C LEU A 57 -4.69 -5.99 -0.80
N GLU A 58 -4.82 -6.72 0.31
CA GLU A 58 -3.97 -7.87 0.67
C GLU A 58 -2.46 -7.51 0.71
N LEU A 59 -2.14 -6.28 1.10
CA LEU A 59 -0.78 -5.75 1.24
C LEU A 59 -0.26 -5.82 2.68
N ASP A 60 -0.97 -6.52 3.56
CA ASP A 60 -0.62 -6.78 4.96
C ASP A 60 -0.04 -8.20 5.16
N THR A 61 0.67 -8.72 4.15
CA THR A 61 1.33 -10.04 4.20
C THR A 61 2.84 -9.92 4.33
N ALA A 62 3.50 -11.05 4.64
CA ALA A 62 4.94 -11.11 4.81
C ALA A 62 5.72 -10.53 3.63
N GLY A 63 6.68 -9.66 3.93
CA GLY A 63 7.50 -8.96 2.93
C GLY A 63 6.84 -7.73 2.30
N CYS A 64 5.61 -7.37 2.70
CA CYS A 64 4.99 -6.10 2.31
C CYS A 64 5.37 -4.97 3.28
N TYR A 65 5.47 -3.76 2.75
CA TYR A 65 5.86 -2.56 3.49
C TYR A 65 4.87 -1.42 3.24
N CYS A 66 4.85 -0.45 4.15
CA CYS A 66 4.11 0.80 4.00
C CYS A 66 4.99 1.98 4.41
N LEU A 67 5.01 3.04 3.60
CA LEU A 67 5.60 4.32 3.95
C LEU A 67 4.51 5.20 4.55
N CYS A 68 4.68 5.55 5.82
CA CYS A 68 3.75 6.38 6.59
C CYS A 68 4.40 7.73 6.92
N ASN A 69 3.59 8.68 7.42
CA ASN A 69 4.06 9.99 7.88
C ASN A 69 4.91 10.72 6.82
N ASN A 70 4.47 10.70 5.56
CA ASN A 70 5.17 11.30 4.42
C ASN A 70 6.58 10.71 4.20
N GLY A 71 6.76 9.43 4.52
CA GLY A 71 8.03 8.71 4.42
C GLY A 71 8.91 8.80 5.67
N GLY A 72 8.46 9.49 6.72
CA GLY A 72 9.16 9.54 8.01
C GLY A 72 9.13 8.23 8.79
N LEU A 73 8.29 7.27 8.38
CA LEU A 73 8.21 5.95 8.99
C LEU A 73 8.04 4.87 7.92
N ILE A 74 8.88 3.84 7.97
CA ILE A 74 8.74 2.62 7.17
C ILE A 74 8.37 1.48 8.10
N VAL A 75 7.27 0.80 7.79
CA VAL A 75 6.77 -0.32 8.60
C VAL A 75 6.60 -1.58 7.76
N HIS A 76 6.81 -2.72 8.42
CA HIS A 76 6.32 -4.00 7.97
C HIS A 76 4.79 -3.98 8.01
N ALA A 77 4.16 -4.14 6.85
CA ALA A 77 2.70 -4.01 6.74
C ALA A 77 1.95 -5.13 7.48
N GLU A 78 2.57 -6.30 7.65
CA GLU A 78 1.99 -7.47 8.32
C GLU A 78 1.76 -7.29 9.83
N ASN A 79 2.58 -6.49 10.50
CA ASN A 79 2.60 -6.42 11.96
C ASN A 79 2.84 -5.01 12.52
N GLY A 80 3.10 -4.02 11.66
CA GLY A 80 3.40 -2.64 12.08
C GLY A 80 4.78 -2.45 12.70
N GLY A 81 5.63 -3.48 12.71
CA GLY A 81 7.01 -3.40 13.15
C GLY A 81 7.78 -2.39 12.31
N THR A 82 8.58 -1.55 12.95
CA THR A 82 9.34 -0.51 12.23
C THR A 82 10.63 -1.09 11.66
N PHE A 83 10.98 -0.64 10.46
CA PHE A 83 12.24 -1.05 9.81
C PHE A 83 13.45 -0.26 10.36
N ILE A 84 13.20 0.92 10.93
CA ILE A 84 14.15 1.87 11.52
C ILE A 84 13.54 2.51 12.76
#